data_AF-A0A5N5FW51-F1
#
_entry.id   AF-A0A5N5FW51-F1
#
_cell.length_a   1.000
_cell.length_b   1.000
_cell.length_c   1.000
_cell.angle_alpha   90.00
_cell.angle_beta   90.00
_cell.angle_gamma   90.00
#
_symmetry.space_group_name_H-M   'P 1'
#
loop_
_entity.id
_entity.type
_entity.pdbx_description
1 polymer ?
#
loop_
_entity_poly.entity_id
_entity_poly.type
_entity_poly.pdbx_seq_one_letter_code
_entity_poly.pdbx_strand_id
1 'polypeptide(L)'
;MLEVPQITVDDFRVHLLLNFVAFEQCYNHCHKHITTFAVFMNCLIGTPADTTFLCDRNIIENYLGSDEEVTHFFTNLGKDAASNINASYLLQLFKDVNEHCNNVWNVRWADFMLKYFDTPWSFMSALAVLAALLLTGIQTVLAIFALAIHRGMAEGGRFRVRRSSLKWSMGFDLLQLI
;
A
#
# COMPACT_ATOMS: atom_id res chain seq x y z
N MET A 1 -25.78 -1.54 -13.92
CA MET A 1 -25.63 -1.01 -12.56
C MET A 1 -25.68 -2.21 -11.63
N LEU A 2 -24.61 -2.44 -10.87
CA LEU A 2 -24.56 -3.53 -9.93
C LEU A 2 -25.20 -3.06 -8.63
N GLU A 3 -26.41 -3.53 -8.33
CA GLU A 3 -27.13 -3.20 -7.10
C GLU A 3 -26.81 -4.28 -6.08
N VAL A 4 -25.86 -3.97 -5.19
CA VAL A 4 -25.49 -4.86 -4.08
C VAL A 4 -26.53 -4.66 -2.97
N PRO A 5 -27.23 -5.72 -2.52
CA PRO A 5 -28.21 -5.59 -1.46
C PRO A 5 -27.53 -5.12 -0.17
N GLN A 6 -28.22 -4.23 0.56
CA GLN A 6 -27.77 -3.74 1.85
C GLN A 6 -27.62 -4.90 2.84
N ILE A 7 -26.45 -4.98 3.50
CA ILE A 7 -26.11 -6.03 4.44
C ILE A 7 -25.82 -5.40 5.79
N THR A 8 -26.70 -5.67 6.75
CA THR A 8 -26.42 -5.43 8.16
C THR A 8 -25.43 -6.46 8.67
N VAL A 9 -24.35 -6.04 9.30
CA VAL A 9 -23.32 -6.90 9.90
C VAL A 9 -23.33 -6.67 11.41
N ASP A 10 -23.83 -7.67 12.14
CA ASP A 10 -23.88 -7.75 13.60
C ASP A 10 -23.23 -9.07 14.06
N ASP A 11 -22.97 -9.20 15.37
CA ASP A 11 -22.38 -10.42 15.94
C ASP A 11 -23.18 -11.68 15.59
N PHE A 12 -24.51 -11.60 15.57
CA PHE A 12 -25.37 -12.74 15.27
C PHE A 12 -25.20 -13.22 13.82
N ARG A 13 -25.17 -12.28 12.87
CA ARG A 13 -25.01 -12.51 11.43
C ARG A 13 -23.61 -12.96 11.08
N VAL A 14 -22.59 -12.47 11.78
CA VAL A 14 -21.21 -12.99 11.71
C VAL A 14 -21.20 -14.49 12.01
N HIS A 15 -21.80 -14.90 13.12
CA HIS A 15 -21.89 -16.32 13.49
C HIS A 15 -22.77 -17.13 12.54
N LEU A 16 -23.86 -16.54 12.04
CA LEU A 16 -24.75 -17.17 11.06
C LEU A 16 -24.05 -17.44 9.73
N LEU A 17 -23.29 -16.47 9.22
CA LEU A 17 -22.51 -16.59 8.00
C LEU A 17 -21.42 -17.65 8.16
N LEU A 18 -20.69 -17.65 9.28
CA LEU A 18 -19.71 -18.69 9.62
C LEU A 18 -20.34 -20.09 9.64
N ASN A 19 -21.50 -20.23 10.29
CA ASN A 19 -22.23 -21.49 10.35
C ASN A 19 -22.72 -21.95 8.97
N PHE A 20 -23.17 -21.05 8.11
CA PHE A 20 -23.56 -21.40 6.74
C PHE A 20 -22.37 -21.79 5.87
N VAL A 21 -21.25 -21.07 5.96
CA VAL A 21 -20.02 -21.47 5.26
C VAL A 21 -19.54 -22.82 5.75
N ALA A 22 -19.52 -23.06 7.07
CA ALA A 22 -19.17 -24.36 7.64
C ALA A 22 -20.14 -25.47 7.19
N PHE A 23 -21.44 -25.20 7.15
CA PHE A 23 -22.45 -26.14 6.65
C PHE A 23 -22.22 -26.48 5.17
N GLU A 24 -21.99 -25.48 4.31
CA GLU A 24 -21.67 -25.67 2.89
C GLU A 24 -20.35 -26.44 2.70
N GLN A 25 -19.35 -26.24 3.57
CA GLN A 25 -18.10 -26.98 3.55
C GLN A 25 -18.25 -28.44 4.01
N CYS A 26 -19.08 -28.70 5.02
CA CYS A 26 -19.37 -30.06 5.49
C CYS A 26 -20.20 -30.88 4.48
N TYR A 27 -21.03 -30.21 3.66
CA TYR A 27 -21.92 -30.87 2.70
C TYR A 27 -21.53 -30.52 1.25
N ASN A 28 -20.67 -31.34 0.66
CA ASN A 28 -20.11 -31.14 -0.68
C ASN A 28 -21.14 -31.19 -1.85
N HIS A 29 -22.41 -31.52 -1.56
CA HIS A 29 -23.52 -31.52 -2.52
C HIS A 29 -24.44 -30.29 -2.44
N CYS A 30 -24.18 -29.37 -1.50
CA CYS A 30 -24.91 -28.10 -1.44
C CYS A 30 -24.31 -27.07 -2.42
N HIS A 31 -25.18 -26.20 -2.93
CA HIS A 31 -24.73 -25.08 -3.76
C HIS A 31 -23.98 -24.09 -2.88
N LYS A 32 -22.78 -23.66 -3.31
CA LYS A 32 -21.86 -22.81 -2.54
C LYS A 32 -22.23 -21.33 -2.60
N HIS A 33 -23.51 -20.99 -2.46
CA HIS A 33 -23.99 -19.62 -2.67
C HIS A 33 -23.47 -18.68 -1.59
N ILE A 34 -23.49 -19.11 -0.33
CA ILE A 34 -23.05 -18.28 0.80
C ILE A 34 -21.52 -18.16 0.82
N THR A 35 -20.81 -19.25 0.59
CA THR A 35 -19.33 -19.25 0.45
C THR A 35 -18.89 -18.31 -0.67
N THR A 36 -19.60 -18.33 -1.79
CA THR A 36 -19.32 -17.45 -2.93
C THR A 36 -19.59 -15.98 -2.60
N PHE A 37 -20.69 -15.69 -1.90
CA PHE A 37 -20.99 -14.35 -1.41
C PHE A 37 -19.95 -13.85 -0.40
N ALA A 38 -19.49 -14.70 0.51
CA ALA A 38 -18.43 -14.36 1.46
C ALA A 38 -17.12 -13.96 0.76
N VAL A 39 -16.73 -14.69 -0.29
CA VAL A 39 -15.59 -14.35 -1.14
C VAL A 39 -15.81 -13.00 -1.85
N PHE A 40 -17.00 -12.76 -2.39
CA PHE A 40 -17.31 -11.47 -3.04
C PHE A 40 -17.10 -10.30 -2.10
N MET A 41 -17.65 -10.40 -0.88
CA MET A 41 -17.51 -9.37 0.14
C MET A 41 -16.05 -9.21 0.56
N ASN A 42 -15.28 -10.29 0.67
CA ASN A 42 -13.83 -10.23 0.89
C ASN A 42 -13.07 -9.51 -0.25
N CYS A 43 -13.47 -9.69 -1.51
CA CYS A 43 -12.86 -8.97 -2.63
C CYS A 43 -13.24 -7.49 -2.65
N LEU A 44 -14.43 -7.14 -2.14
CA LEU A 44 -14.91 -5.77 -2.07
C LEU A 44 -14.30 -5.01 -0.87
N ILE A 45 -14.02 -5.72 0.23
CA ILE A 45 -13.51 -5.18 1.48
C ILE A 45 -12.06 -5.65 1.67
N GLY A 46 -11.12 -4.95 1.03
CA GLY A 46 -9.69 -5.24 1.17
C GLY A 46 -9.04 -4.46 2.32
N THR A 47 -9.56 -3.28 2.62
CA THR A 47 -9.03 -2.35 3.63
C THR A 47 -10.16 -1.78 4.48
N PRO A 48 -9.86 -1.28 5.70
CA PRO A 48 -10.86 -0.58 6.51
C PRO A 48 -11.44 0.65 5.80
N ALA A 49 -10.68 1.30 4.93
CA ALA A 49 -11.18 2.41 4.11
C ALA A 49 -12.27 1.97 3.12
N ASP A 50 -12.18 0.75 2.60
CA ASP A 50 -13.21 0.17 1.73
C ASP A 50 -14.49 -0.10 2.53
N THR A 51 -14.36 -0.58 3.77
CA THR A 51 -15.50 -0.75 4.68
C THR A 51 -16.19 0.56 4.97
N THR A 52 -15.43 1.61 5.31
CA THR A 52 -15.99 2.95 5.56
C THR A 52 -16.73 3.47 4.33
N PHE A 53 -16.16 3.32 3.14
CA PHE A 53 -16.81 3.71 1.88
C PHE A 53 -18.12 2.95 1.62
N LEU A 54 -18.17 1.65 1.94
CA LEU A 54 -19.38 0.85 1.78
C LEU A 54 -20.44 1.17 2.84
N CYS A 55 -20.02 1.57 4.04
CA CYS A 55 -20.90 2.08 5.08
C CYS A 55 -21.52 3.44 4.69
N ASP A 56 -20.70 4.36 4.16
CA ASP A 56 -21.16 5.66 3.64
C ASP A 56 -22.17 5.50 2.49
N ARG A 57 -22.05 4.42 1.72
CA ARG A 57 -22.96 4.07 0.63
C ARG A 57 -24.23 3.36 1.10
N ASN A 58 -24.41 3.11 2.41
CA ASN A 58 -25.46 2.27 3.01
C ASN A 58 -25.52 0.86 2.40
N ILE A 59 -24.39 0.35 1.90
CA ILE A 59 -24.29 -1.03 1.41
C ILE A 59 -24.01 -1.96 2.59
N ILE A 60 -23.23 -1.49 3.57
CA ILE A 60 -22.94 -2.22 4.82
C ILE A 60 -23.44 -1.37 5.99
N GLU A 61 -24.22 -1.96 6.87
CA GLU A 61 -24.48 -1.36 8.18
C GLU A 61 -23.60 -2.05 9.22
N ASN A 62 -22.64 -1.31 9.76
CA ASN A 62 -21.71 -1.82 10.76
C ASN A 62 -22.30 -1.71 12.17
N TYR A 63 -22.62 -2.85 12.78
CA TYR A 63 -23.00 -2.96 14.19
C TYR A 63 -21.95 -3.70 15.05
N LEU A 64 -20.81 -4.10 14.46
CA LEU A 64 -19.67 -4.65 15.21
C LEU A 64 -18.91 -3.57 15.99
N GLY A 65 -19.01 -2.31 15.55
CA GLY A 65 -18.51 -1.16 16.30
C GLY A 65 -17.20 -0.57 15.76
N SER A 66 -16.45 -1.30 14.92
CA SER A 66 -15.30 -0.76 14.18
C SER A 66 -15.26 -1.31 12.75
N ASP A 67 -14.87 -0.46 11.80
CA ASP A 67 -14.71 -0.84 10.40
C ASP A 67 -13.60 -1.88 10.21
N GLU A 68 -12.61 -1.86 11.11
CA GLU A 68 -11.48 -2.80 11.12
C GLU A 68 -11.92 -4.22 11.48
N GLU A 69 -12.89 -4.36 12.39
CA GLU A 69 -13.45 -5.67 12.76
C GLU A 69 -14.23 -6.30 11.60
N VAL A 70 -15.00 -5.49 10.88
CA VAL A 70 -15.73 -5.91 9.68
C VAL A 70 -14.74 -6.35 8.58
N THR A 71 -13.70 -5.55 8.32
CA THR A 71 -12.63 -5.92 7.37
C THR A 71 -11.97 -7.23 7.76
N HIS A 72 -11.60 -7.39 9.04
CA HIS A 72 -10.94 -8.60 9.52
C HIS A 72 -11.85 -9.82 9.41
N PHE A 73 -13.14 -9.69 9.72
CA PHE A 73 -14.13 -10.75 9.58
C PHE A 73 -14.22 -11.25 8.13
N PHE A 74 -14.46 -10.36 7.16
CA PHE A 74 -14.57 -10.76 5.76
C PHE A 74 -13.23 -11.27 5.20
N THR A 75 -12.11 -10.69 5.64
CA THR A 75 -10.77 -11.20 5.30
C THR A 75 -10.56 -12.64 5.76
N ASN A 76 -10.97 -12.94 6.99
CA ASN A 76 -10.82 -14.29 7.55
C ASN A 76 -11.80 -15.28 6.89
N LEU A 77 -13.06 -14.87 6.75
CA LEU A 77 -14.10 -15.67 6.09
C LEU A 77 -13.76 -15.99 4.63
N GLY A 78 -13.19 -15.01 3.91
CA GLY A 78 -12.74 -15.17 2.53
C GLY A 78 -11.59 -16.17 2.39
N LYS A 79 -10.64 -16.20 3.33
CA LYS A 79 -9.53 -17.18 3.34
C LYS A 79 -10.04 -18.61 3.49
N ASP A 80 -11.00 -18.82 4.39
CA ASP A 80 -11.60 -20.14 4.61
C ASP A 80 -12.51 -20.55 3.43
N ALA A 81 -13.11 -19.58 2.74
CA ALA A 81 -14.04 -19.79 1.61
C ALA A 81 -13.37 -19.88 0.22
N ALA A 82 -12.11 -19.45 0.06
CA ALA A 82 -11.46 -19.23 -1.24
C ALA A 82 -11.20 -20.48 -2.10
N SER A 83 -11.41 -21.69 -1.58
CA SER A 83 -10.97 -22.93 -2.23
C SER A 83 -11.71 -23.29 -3.54
N ASN A 84 -12.77 -22.59 -3.98
CA ASN A 84 -13.57 -23.01 -5.15
C ASN A 84 -14.22 -21.88 -5.97
N ILE A 85 -13.54 -20.74 -6.14
CA ILE A 85 -14.10 -19.57 -6.85
C ILE A 85 -14.24 -19.81 -8.36
N ASN A 86 -13.36 -20.64 -8.94
CA ASN A 86 -13.26 -20.84 -10.41
C ASN A 86 -14.50 -21.45 -11.08
N ALA A 87 -15.46 -21.99 -10.32
CA ALA A 87 -16.67 -22.62 -10.86
C ALA A 87 -17.98 -21.93 -10.42
N SER A 88 -17.90 -20.75 -9.79
CA SER A 88 -19.06 -20.12 -9.16
C SER A 88 -19.82 -19.13 -10.06
N TYR A 89 -21.08 -18.87 -9.73
CA TYR A 89 -21.98 -17.91 -10.42
C TYR A 89 -21.40 -16.48 -10.50
N LEU A 90 -20.46 -16.14 -9.61
CA LEU A 90 -19.79 -14.85 -9.61
C LEU A 90 -18.71 -14.70 -10.68
N LEU A 91 -18.26 -15.77 -11.34
CA LEU A 91 -17.25 -15.65 -12.39
C LEU A 91 -17.73 -14.73 -13.53
N GLN A 92 -19.00 -14.83 -13.91
CA GLN A 92 -19.60 -13.93 -14.89
C GLN A 92 -19.69 -12.50 -14.35
N LEU A 93 -20.08 -12.33 -13.09
CA LEU A 93 -20.15 -11.01 -12.44
C LEU A 93 -18.79 -10.32 -12.36
N PHE A 94 -17.73 -11.03 -11.96
CA PHE A 94 -16.37 -10.49 -11.96
C PHE A 94 -15.88 -10.17 -13.37
N LYS A 95 -16.20 -10.99 -14.37
CA LYS A 95 -15.87 -10.70 -15.77
C LYS A 95 -16.56 -9.43 -16.26
N ASP A 96 -17.88 -9.32 -16.05
CA ASP A 96 -18.67 -8.16 -16.47
C ASP A 96 -18.21 -6.87 -15.78
N VAL A 97 -17.97 -6.93 -14.46
CA VAL A 97 -17.46 -5.78 -13.70
C VAL A 97 -16.05 -5.40 -14.16
N ASN A 98 -15.16 -6.37 -14.35
CA ASN A 98 -13.81 -6.11 -14.82
C ASN A 98 -13.79 -5.54 -16.24
N GLU A 99 -14.63 -6.06 -17.14
CA GLU A 99 -14.75 -5.54 -18.50
C GLU A 99 -15.32 -4.12 -18.51
N HIS A 100 -16.35 -3.85 -17.70
CA HIS A 100 -16.93 -2.52 -17.57
C HIS A 100 -15.94 -1.52 -16.95
N CYS A 101 -15.28 -1.87 -15.84
CA CYS A 101 -14.28 -1.04 -15.19
C CYS A 101 -13.08 -0.81 -16.11
N ASN A 102 -12.60 -1.83 -16.82
CA ASN A 102 -11.51 -1.69 -17.78
C ASN A 102 -11.91 -0.77 -18.94
N ASN A 103 -13.13 -0.88 -19.47
CA ASN A 103 -13.60 0.00 -20.53
C ASN A 103 -13.71 1.46 -20.05
N VAL A 104 -14.31 1.71 -18.88
CA VAL A 104 -14.42 3.07 -18.30
C VAL A 104 -13.05 3.64 -17.95
N TRP A 105 -12.15 2.84 -17.37
CA TRP A 105 -10.79 3.25 -17.06
C TRP A 105 -10.01 3.55 -18.33
N ASN A 106 -10.11 2.69 -19.34
CA ASN A 106 -9.42 2.89 -20.63
C ASN A 106 -9.91 4.13 -21.35
N VAL A 107 -11.22 4.41 -21.35
CA VAL A 107 -11.79 5.65 -21.92
C VAL A 107 -11.32 6.87 -21.13
N ARG A 108 -11.38 6.85 -19.79
CA ARG A 108 -10.88 7.96 -18.96
C ARG A 108 -9.38 8.17 -19.11
N TRP A 109 -8.62 7.10 -19.27
CA TRP A 109 -7.18 7.17 -19.47
C TRP A 109 -6.83 7.70 -20.85
N ALA A 110 -7.61 7.35 -21.87
CA ALA A 110 -7.52 7.94 -23.20
C ALA A 110 -7.85 9.44 -23.19
N ASP A 111 -8.93 9.86 -22.53
CA ASP A 111 -9.29 11.28 -22.38
C ASP A 111 -8.24 12.07 -21.58
N PHE A 112 -7.71 11.46 -20.51
CA PHE A 112 -6.63 12.04 -19.72
C PHE A 112 -5.38 12.22 -20.57
N MET A 113 -4.96 11.19 -21.30
CA MET A 113 -3.81 11.28 -22.20
C MET A 113 -4.03 12.31 -23.30
N LEU A 114 -5.21 12.34 -23.92
CA LEU A 114 -5.53 13.34 -24.95
C LEU A 114 -5.38 14.76 -24.40
N LYS A 115 -6.00 15.07 -23.26
CA LYS A 115 -5.96 16.40 -22.64
C LYS A 115 -4.57 16.77 -22.11
N TYR A 116 -3.81 15.79 -21.65
CA TYR A 116 -2.44 15.93 -21.17
C TYR A 116 -1.45 16.20 -22.32
N PHE A 117 -1.64 15.53 -23.47
CA PHE A 117 -0.83 15.72 -24.66
C PHE A 117 -1.28 16.89 -25.56
N ASP A 118 -2.49 17.43 -25.38
CA ASP A 118 -2.97 18.63 -26.07
C ASP A 118 -2.34 19.93 -25.52
N THR A 119 -1.82 19.89 -24.28
CA THR A 119 -1.12 21.03 -23.65
C THR A 119 0.36 20.72 -23.35
N PRO A 120 1.13 20.21 -24.34
CA PRO A 120 2.42 19.57 -24.08
C PRO A 120 3.42 20.56 -23.47
N TRP A 121 3.39 21.82 -23.89
CA TRP A 121 4.36 22.83 -23.45
C TRP A 121 4.25 23.21 -21.98
N SER A 122 3.02 23.40 -21.47
CA SER A 122 2.82 23.84 -20.09
C SER A 122 3.13 22.71 -19.10
N PHE A 123 2.75 21.48 -19.46
CA PHE A 123 3.04 20.31 -18.65
C PHE A 123 4.53 19.94 -18.66
N MET A 124 5.18 19.92 -19.82
CA MET A 124 6.62 19.66 -19.92
C MET A 124 7.44 20.68 -19.12
N SER A 125 6.99 21.93 -19.07
CA SER A 125 7.59 22.95 -18.21
C SER A 125 7.43 22.61 -16.72
N ALA A 126 6.23 22.24 -16.27
CA ALA A 126 6.00 21.82 -14.89
C ALA A 126 6.83 20.58 -14.51
N LEU A 127 6.94 19.60 -15.42
CA LEU A 127 7.76 18.41 -15.21
C LEU A 127 9.25 18.74 -15.15
N ALA A 128 9.74 19.64 -16.00
CA ALA A 128 11.11 20.11 -15.96
C ALA A 128 11.43 20.82 -14.63
N VAL A 129 10.52 21.65 -14.13
CA VAL A 129 10.65 22.32 -12.81
C VAL A 129 10.67 21.31 -11.68
N LEU A 130 9.78 20.31 -11.71
CA LEU A 130 9.75 19.23 -10.72
C LEU A 130 11.05 18.41 -10.73
N ALA A 131 11.53 18.02 -11.92
CA ALA A 131 12.77 17.29 -12.09
C ALA A 131 13.98 18.10 -11.59
N ALA A 132 14.02 19.41 -11.90
CA ALA A 132 15.05 20.31 -11.39
C ALA A 132 15.00 20.43 -9.87
N LEU A 133 13.82 20.51 -9.25
CA LEU A 133 13.63 20.52 -7.81
C LEU A 133 14.18 19.25 -7.15
N LEU A 134 13.83 18.08 -7.69
CA LEU A 134 14.32 16.79 -7.19
C LEU A 134 15.83 16.68 -7.34
N LEU A 135 16.37 17.06 -8.51
CA LEU A 135 17.80 17.03 -8.77
C LEU A 135 18.56 17.95 -7.82
N THR A 136 18.03 19.15 -7.57
CA THR A 136 18.62 20.11 -6.63
C THR A 136 18.58 19.55 -5.21
N GLY A 137 17.49 18.93 -4.79
CA GLY A 137 17.38 18.25 -3.49
C GLY A 137 18.46 17.18 -3.32
N ILE A 138 18.63 16.30 -4.31
CA ILE A 138 19.65 15.24 -4.30
C ILE A 138 21.06 15.84 -4.25
N GLN A 139 21.36 16.83 -5.10
CA GLN A 139 22.66 17.51 -5.11
C GLN A 139 22.99 18.13 -3.76
N THR A 140 22.00 18.75 -3.11
CA THR A 140 22.17 19.39 -1.79
C THR A 140 22.48 18.35 -0.72
N VAL A 141 21.77 17.22 -0.71
CA VAL A 141 22.02 16.11 0.23
C VAL A 141 23.41 15.51 0.03
N LEU A 142 23.80 15.25 -1.22
CA LEU A 142 25.14 14.74 -1.55
C LEU A 142 26.25 15.72 -1.14
N ALA A 143 26.06 17.02 -1.34
CA ALA A 143 27.03 18.04 -0.95
C ALA A 143 27.19 18.13 0.58
N ILE A 144 26.07 18.06 1.33
CA ILE A 144 26.10 18.02 2.80
C ILE A 144 26.87 16.78 3.29
N PHE A 145 26.60 15.62 2.70
CA PHE A 145 27.29 14.38 3.06
C PHE A 145 28.79 14.44 2.76
N ALA A 146 29.18 14.98 1.60
CA ALA A 146 30.57 15.17 1.22
C ALA A 146 31.32 16.16 2.15
N LEU A 147 30.67 17.25 2.55
CA LEU A 147 31.22 18.20 3.53
C LEU A 147 31.36 17.60 4.92
N ALA A 148 30.40 16.78 5.35
CA ALA A 148 30.48 16.05 6.62
C ALA A 148 31.67 15.08 6.63
N ILE A 149 31.90 14.36 5.52
CA ILE A 149 33.08 13.50 5.35
C ILE A 149 34.37 14.33 5.35
N HIS A 150 34.43 15.43 4.61
CA HIS A 150 35.61 16.28 4.55
C HIS A 150 35.93 16.90 5.92
N ARG A 151 34.92 17.34 6.68
CA ARG A 151 35.11 17.78 8.06
C ARG A 151 35.58 16.65 8.97
N GLY A 152 35.02 15.45 8.86
CA GLY A 152 35.49 14.27 9.58
C GLY A 152 36.95 13.90 9.28
N MET A 153 37.36 14.04 8.02
CA MET A 153 38.75 13.81 7.57
C MET A 153 39.69 14.95 8.00
N ALA A 154 39.23 16.20 8.03
CA ALA A 154 40.00 17.34 8.52
C ALA A 154 40.20 17.28 10.04
N GLU A 155 39.20 16.86 10.79
CA GLU A 155 39.31 16.64 12.25
C GLU A 155 40.15 15.40 12.56
N GLY A 156 39.97 14.29 11.83
CA GLY A 156 40.80 13.09 11.94
C GLY A 156 42.26 13.32 11.53
N GLY A 157 42.51 14.15 10.52
CA GLY A 157 43.84 14.58 10.08
C GLY A 157 44.52 15.49 11.09
N ARG A 158 43.78 16.44 11.69
CA ARG A 158 44.28 17.32 12.75
C ARG A 158 44.64 16.54 14.03
N PHE A 159 43.87 15.50 14.36
CA PHE A 159 44.20 14.56 15.44
C PHE A 159 45.45 13.74 15.15
N ARG A 160 45.62 13.28 13.89
CA ARG A 160 46.79 12.50 13.48
C ARG A 160 48.07 13.33 13.48
N VAL A 161 48.02 14.57 13.00
CA VAL A 161 49.15 15.51 13.01
C VAL A 161 49.56 15.91 14.43
N ARG A 162 48.60 16.14 15.34
CA ARG A 162 48.91 16.32 16.77
C ARG A 162 49.59 15.09 17.37
N ARG A 163 49.12 13.89 17.05
CA ARG A 163 49.69 12.63 17.57
C ARG A 163 51.11 12.39 17.04
N SER A 164 51.41 12.73 15.78
CA SER A 164 52.77 12.66 15.26
C SER A 164 53.66 13.72 15.89
N SER A 165 53.19 14.96 16.07
CA SER A 165 53.94 16.03 16.73
C SER A 165 54.29 15.69 18.20
N LEU A 166 53.35 15.10 18.94
CA LEU A 166 53.60 14.57 20.30
C LEU A 166 54.64 13.44 20.30
N LYS A 167 54.62 12.56 19.28
CA LYS A 167 55.62 11.48 19.13
C LYS A 167 57.03 12.02 18.87
N TRP A 168 57.17 13.05 18.03
CA TRP A 168 58.46 13.70 17.78
C TRP A 168 58.97 14.47 19.01
N SER A 169 58.08 15.12 19.75
CA SER A 169 58.42 15.78 21.02
C SER A 169 58.93 14.79 22.06
N MET A 170 58.20 13.71 22.32
CA MET A 170 58.64 12.65 23.25
C MET A 170 59.93 11.97 22.81
N GLY A 171 60.15 11.79 21.50
CA GLY A 171 61.40 11.25 20.96
C GLY A 171 62.59 12.20 21.16
N PHE A 172 62.37 13.50 21.06
CA PHE A 172 63.39 14.52 21.30
C PHE A 172 63.74 14.62 22.80
N ASP A 173 62.76 14.50 23.69
CA ASP A 173 62.96 14.48 25.15
C ASP A 173 63.79 13.25 25.60
N LEU A 174 63.62 12.10 24.95
CA LEU A 174 64.40 10.88 25.22
C LEU A 174 65.87 10.98 24.76
N LEU A 175 66.15 11.74 23.72
CA LEU A 175 67.49 11.94 23.15
C LEU A 175 68.36 12.93 23.95
N GLN A 176 67.77 13.71 24.85
CA GLN A 176 68.47 14.63 25.76
C GLN A 176 68.83 13.97 27.11
N LEU A 177 68.39 12.73 27.35
CA LEU A 177 68.52 12.01 28.63
C LEU A 177 69.56 10.88 28.61
N ILE A 178 70.31 10.75 27.51
CA ILE A 178 71.42 9.80 27.30
C ILE A 178 72.65 10.60 26.92
#